data_AF-A0A7S3II90-F1
#
_entry.id   AF-A0A7S3II90-F1
#
_cell.length_a   1.000
_cell.length_b   1.000
_cell.length_c   1.000
_cell.angle_alpha   90.00
_cell.angle_beta   90.00
_cell.angle_gamma   90.00
#
_symmetry.space_group_name_H-M   'P 1'
#
loop_
_entity.id
_entity.type
_entity.pdbx_description
1 polymer ?
#
loop_
_entity_poly.entity_id
_entity_poly.type
_entity_poly.pdbx_seq_one_letter_code
_entity_poly.pdbx_strand_id
1 'polypeptide(L)'
;LNFRRIRRGETGKKGQPQNDDVLWDHEAYPPEELIPMLMSCIELNQAYFKQYEFTKERLKNMPKGKQFEFSPNQIFGKFDLFCRRVSKLIELFGTIQQFRTLQKHNLEDITPILDIFDRYVATFKKKNHKLLDYSNNTFDRDFVEFNVGVSSVETDLQHYIDKNFEVITSIEDSLKLLRKFKSILHRDNLRNGLNSKYSILFHNYGIEINQIEDQYQRHKNNPPIVRNLPTVSGSITWSRHLFHRISGPMEQFPQDLIKQKESRRFVKMYNRIGYTLFSFEYLWRQ
;
A
#
# COMPACT_ATOMS: atom_id res chain seq x y z
N LEU A 1 -3.45 -23.70 -13.28
CA LEU A 1 -2.09 -23.69 -13.87
C LEU A 1 -2.06 -23.33 -15.36
N ASN A 2 -3.04 -23.71 -16.19
CA ASN A 2 -3.08 -23.38 -17.63
C ASN A 2 -3.82 -22.06 -17.99
N PHE A 3 -4.05 -21.15 -17.04
CA PHE A 3 -4.98 -20.01 -17.25
C PHE A 3 -4.53 -19.05 -18.38
N ARG A 4 -3.22 -18.88 -18.60
CA ARG A 4 -2.68 -18.10 -19.73
C ARG A 4 -3.03 -18.71 -21.09
N ARG A 5 -2.90 -20.04 -21.24
CA ARG A 5 -3.29 -20.77 -22.46
C ARG A 5 -4.79 -20.65 -22.73
N ILE A 6 -5.59 -20.85 -21.68
CA ILE A 6 -7.06 -20.73 -21.76
C ILE A 6 -7.47 -19.31 -22.17
N ARG A 7 -6.86 -18.26 -21.61
CA ARG A 7 -7.11 -16.87 -22.00
C ARG A 7 -6.73 -16.57 -23.46
N ARG A 8 -5.73 -17.26 -24.02
CA ARG A 8 -5.31 -17.12 -25.42
C ARG A 8 -6.13 -17.97 -26.39
N GLY A 9 -7.17 -18.67 -25.92
CA GLY A 9 -7.98 -19.57 -26.75
C GLY A 9 -7.27 -20.86 -27.15
N GLU A 10 -6.11 -21.15 -26.56
CA GLU A 10 -5.36 -22.38 -26.82
C GLU A 10 -6.02 -23.55 -26.08
N THR A 11 -6.59 -24.50 -26.82
CA THR A 11 -7.13 -25.73 -26.26
C THR A 11 -5.97 -26.64 -25.84
N GLY A 12 -5.78 -26.79 -24.52
CA GLY A 12 -4.71 -27.61 -23.97
C GLY A 12 -4.87 -29.08 -24.36
N LYS A 13 -3.78 -29.73 -24.80
CA LYS A 13 -3.70 -31.20 -24.82
C LYS A 13 -4.01 -31.71 -23.41
N LYS A 14 -4.88 -32.72 -23.29
CA LYS A 14 -5.15 -33.45 -22.03
C LYS A 14 -3.86 -34.13 -21.56
N GLY A 15 -2.99 -33.38 -20.89
CA GLY A 15 -1.81 -33.87 -20.19
C GLY A 15 -2.04 -33.91 -18.68
N GLN A 16 -1.19 -34.66 -17.97
CA GLN A 16 -1.20 -34.68 -16.51
C GLN A 16 -1.20 -33.25 -15.93
N PRO A 17 -1.91 -33.02 -14.80
CA PRO A 17 -1.87 -31.73 -14.13
C PRO A 17 -0.41 -31.37 -13.84
N GLN A 18 0.02 -30.17 -14.26
CA GLN A 18 1.34 -29.65 -13.92
C GLN A 18 1.51 -29.68 -12.39
N ASN A 19 2.73 -30.00 -11.93
CA ASN A 19 3.09 -29.84 -10.53
C ASN A 19 2.86 -28.38 -10.11
N ASP A 20 2.30 -28.16 -8.93
CA ASP A 20 1.98 -26.83 -8.43
C ASP A 20 3.20 -26.05 -7.92
N ASP A 21 4.37 -26.70 -7.81
CA ASP A 21 5.66 -26.05 -7.57
C ASP A 21 5.97 -24.92 -8.58
N VAL A 22 5.41 -25.01 -9.80
CA VAL A 22 5.56 -23.95 -10.83
C VAL A 22 5.02 -22.60 -10.37
N LEU A 23 4.12 -22.56 -9.38
CA LEU A 23 3.57 -21.32 -8.84
C LEU A 23 4.63 -20.46 -8.13
N TRP A 24 5.77 -21.03 -7.76
CA TRP A 24 6.91 -20.29 -7.20
C TRP A 24 7.73 -19.54 -8.26
N ASP A 25 7.58 -19.89 -9.53
CA ASP A 25 8.21 -19.19 -10.64
C ASP A 25 7.41 -17.93 -10.97
N HIS A 26 7.95 -16.79 -10.57
CA HIS A 26 7.27 -15.50 -10.74
C HIS A 26 7.34 -14.96 -12.17
N GLU A 27 8.23 -15.47 -13.02
CA GLU A 27 8.25 -15.10 -14.44
C GLU A 27 7.13 -15.85 -15.18
N ALA A 28 6.98 -17.13 -14.87
CA ALA A 28 5.90 -17.97 -15.42
C ALA A 28 4.53 -17.63 -14.80
N TYR A 29 4.48 -17.25 -13.52
CA TYR A 29 3.27 -16.98 -12.75
C TYR A 29 3.43 -15.70 -11.91
N PRO A 30 3.39 -14.51 -12.54
CA PRO A 30 3.52 -13.25 -11.81
C PRO A 30 2.35 -13.07 -10.84
N PRO A 31 2.60 -12.59 -9.61
CA PRO A 31 1.55 -12.41 -8.59
C PRO A 31 0.36 -11.55 -9.07
N GLU A 32 0.61 -10.56 -9.94
CA GLU A 32 -0.41 -9.68 -10.52
C GLU A 32 -1.44 -10.43 -11.39
N GLU A 33 -1.06 -11.58 -11.95
CA GLU A 33 -1.98 -12.45 -12.69
C GLU A 33 -2.45 -13.65 -11.85
N LEU A 34 -1.55 -14.21 -11.05
CA LEU A 34 -1.82 -15.39 -10.24
C LEU A 34 -2.86 -15.10 -9.15
N ILE A 35 -2.71 -14.00 -8.41
CA ILE A 35 -3.62 -13.65 -7.31
C ILE A 35 -5.06 -13.46 -7.83
N PRO A 36 -5.33 -12.68 -8.89
CA PRO A 36 -6.68 -12.59 -9.45
C PRO A 36 -7.24 -13.94 -9.90
N MET A 37 -6.42 -14.81 -10.48
CA MET A 37 -6.88 -16.16 -10.86
C MET A 37 -7.32 -16.96 -9.64
N LEU A 38 -6.51 -16.96 -8.59
CA LEU A 38 -6.82 -17.61 -7.32
C LEU A 38 -8.10 -17.03 -6.69
N MET A 39 -8.27 -15.70 -6.74
CA MET A 39 -9.49 -15.03 -6.29
C MET A 39 -10.72 -15.49 -7.07
N SER A 40 -10.61 -15.65 -8.40
CA SER A 40 -11.72 -16.18 -9.22
C SER A 40 -12.17 -17.58 -8.80
N CYS A 41 -11.29 -18.42 -8.24
CA CYS A 41 -11.69 -19.72 -7.68
C CYS A 41 -12.62 -19.55 -6.47
N ILE A 42 -12.32 -18.57 -5.61
CA ILE A 42 -13.15 -18.24 -4.44
C ILE A 42 -14.48 -17.64 -4.89
N GLU A 43 -14.45 -16.71 -5.84
CA GLU A 43 -15.65 -16.10 -6.43
C GLU A 43 -16.55 -17.14 -7.09
N LEU A 44 -15.96 -18.12 -7.79
CA LEU A 44 -16.71 -19.23 -8.39
C LEU A 44 -17.44 -20.05 -7.33
N ASN A 45 -16.78 -20.39 -6.21
CA ASN A 45 -17.43 -21.11 -5.12
C ASN A 45 -18.58 -20.30 -4.52
N GLN A 46 -18.37 -19.00 -4.29
CA GLN A 46 -19.40 -18.09 -3.78
C GLN A 46 -20.59 -17.97 -4.75
N ALA A 47 -20.34 -17.85 -6.05
CA ALA A 47 -21.37 -17.79 -7.07
C ALA A 47 -22.15 -19.11 -7.15
N TYR A 48 -21.46 -20.25 -7.07
CA TYR A 48 -22.07 -21.56 -7.06
C TYR A 48 -22.99 -21.75 -5.84
N PHE A 49 -22.52 -21.34 -4.65
CA PHE A 49 -23.33 -21.34 -3.43
C PHE A 49 -24.57 -20.45 -3.53
N LYS A 50 -24.43 -19.22 -4.05
CA LYS A 50 -25.57 -18.31 -4.27
C LYS A 50 -26.61 -18.92 -5.21
N GLN A 51 -26.15 -19.51 -6.31
CA GLN A 51 -27.04 -20.13 -7.30
C GLN A 51 -27.75 -21.37 -6.74
N TYR A 52 -27.06 -22.14 -5.92
CA TYR A 52 -27.62 -23.28 -5.18
C TYR A 52 -28.76 -22.85 -4.26
N GLU A 53 -28.52 -21.87 -3.38
CA GLU A 53 -29.53 -21.36 -2.44
C GLU A 53 -30.74 -20.77 -3.19
N PHE A 54 -30.50 -19.98 -4.24
CA PHE A 54 -31.57 -19.46 -5.10
C PHE A 54 -32.43 -20.58 -5.70
N THR A 55 -31.79 -21.64 -6.21
CA THR A 55 -32.49 -22.77 -6.84
C THR A 55 -33.29 -23.57 -5.82
N LYS A 56 -32.74 -23.77 -4.63
CA LYS A 56 -33.37 -24.46 -3.50
C LYS A 56 -34.63 -23.72 -3.02
N GLU A 57 -34.54 -22.41 -2.79
CA GLU A 57 -35.69 -21.58 -2.40
C GLU A 57 -36.77 -21.54 -3.48
N ARG A 58 -36.38 -21.44 -4.76
CA ARG A 58 -37.34 -21.50 -5.89
C ARG A 58 -38.12 -22.81 -5.92
N LEU A 59 -37.47 -23.95 -5.66
CA LEU A 59 -38.11 -25.28 -5.64
C LEU A 59 -39.02 -25.49 -4.43
N LYS A 60 -38.66 -24.91 -3.28
CA LYS A 60 -39.50 -24.89 -2.09
C LYS A 60 -40.84 -24.18 -2.33
N ASN A 61 -40.82 -23.13 -3.15
CA ASN A 61 -42.01 -22.39 -3.56
C ASN A 61 -42.84 -23.10 -4.67
N MET A 62 -42.40 -24.27 -5.16
CA MET A 62 -43.13 -25.09 -6.14
C MET A 62 -43.45 -26.47 -5.55
N PRO A 63 -44.55 -26.61 -4.78
CA PRO A 63 -44.84 -27.83 -4.01
C PRO A 63 -45.10 -29.09 -4.86
N LYS A 64 -45.42 -28.94 -6.15
CA LYS A 64 -45.58 -30.06 -7.09
C LYS A 64 -44.27 -30.51 -7.76
N GLY A 65 -43.17 -29.77 -7.58
CA GLY A 65 -41.86 -30.09 -8.13
C GLY A 65 -41.03 -30.98 -7.19
N LYS A 66 -40.11 -31.77 -7.77
CA LYS A 66 -39.14 -32.55 -6.99
C LYS A 66 -38.31 -31.61 -6.12
N GLN A 67 -38.31 -31.85 -4.81
CA GLN A 67 -37.59 -31.02 -3.86
C GLN A 67 -36.08 -31.25 -3.92
N PHE A 68 -35.35 -30.20 -3.54
CA PHE A 68 -33.89 -30.16 -3.61
C PHE A 68 -33.29 -30.68 -2.29
N GLU A 69 -33.12 -32.00 -2.19
CA GLU A 69 -32.64 -32.69 -0.98
C GLU A 69 -31.18 -33.17 -1.13
N PHE A 70 -30.27 -32.26 -1.39
CA PHE A 70 -28.84 -32.58 -1.40
C PHE A 70 -28.17 -32.06 -0.14
N SER A 71 -27.18 -32.81 0.37
CA SER A 71 -26.36 -32.37 1.49
C SER A 71 -25.43 -31.23 1.03
N PRO A 72 -25.53 -30.01 1.61
CA PRO A 72 -24.60 -28.93 1.28
C PRO A 72 -23.14 -29.33 1.52
N ASN A 73 -22.88 -30.10 2.57
CA ASN A 73 -21.54 -30.56 2.92
C ASN A 73 -20.94 -31.47 1.83
N GLN A 74 -21.75 -32.32 1.18
CA GLN A 74 -21.26 -33.18 0.11
C GLN A 74 -20.96 -32.40 -1.17
N ILE A 75 -21.66 -31.28 -1.39
CA ILE A 75 -21.51 -30.42 -2.57
C ILE A 75 -20.34 -29.45 -2.39
N PHE A 76 -20.30 -28.76 -1.26
CA PHE A 76 -19.37 -27.64 -1.04
C PHE A 76 -18.15 -28.01 -0.20
N GLY A 77 -18.21 -29.04 0.65
CA GLY A 77 -17.17 -29.29 1.66
C GLY A 77 -15.75 -29.37 1.10
N LYS A 78 -15.54 -30.07 -0.02
CA LYS A 78 -14.23 -30.12 -0.69
C LYS A 78 -13.84 -28.78 -1.31
N PHE A 79 -14.79 -28.06 -1.90
CA PHE A 79 -14.53 -26.77 -2.54
C PHE A 79 -14.23 -25.68 -1.50
N ASP A 80 -14.87 -25.72 -0.34
CA ASP A 80 -14.62 -24.82 0.78
C ASP A 80 -13.21 -25.02 1.36
N LEU A 81 -12.79 -26.29 1.54
CA LEU A 81 -11.43 -26.60 1.96
C LEU A 81 -10.39 -26.10 0.94
N PHE A 82 -10.66 -26.31 -0.34
CA PHE A 82 -9.82 -25.77 -1.41
C PHE A 82 -9.77 -24.23 -1.37
N CYS A 83 -10.90 -23.54 -1.22
CA CYS A 83 -10.96 -22.09 -1.12
C CYS A 83 -10.15 -21.57 0.08
N ARG A 84 -10.23 -22.24 1.24
CA ARG A 84 -9.41 -21.90 2.41
C ARG A 84 -7.91 -22.00 2.12
N ARG A 85 -7.49 -23.05 1.41
CA ARG A 85 -6.08 -23.19 0.98
C ARG A 85 -5.69 -22.09 -0.01
N VAL A 86 -6.54 -21.80 -0.98
CA VAL A 86 -6.33 -20.74 -1.98
C VAL A 86 -6.22 -19.36 -1.32
N SER A 87 -7.02 -19.04 -0.31
CA SER A 87 -6.90 -17.80 0.46
C SER A 87 -5.52 -17.64 1.08
N LYS A 88 -4.95 -18.71 1.66
CA LYS A 88 -3.60 -18.68 2.22
C LYS A 88 -2.53 -18.48 1.16
N LEU A 89 -2.69 -19.07 -0.03
CA LEU A 89 -1.79 -18.84 -1.15
C LEU A 89 -1.86 -17.40 -1.66
N ILE A 90 -3.05 -16.80 -1.71
CA ILE A 90 -3.22 -15.38 -2.04
C ILE A 90 -2.45 -14.50 -1.04
N GLU A 91 -2.59 -14.77 0.26
CA GLU A 91 -1.86 -14.06 1.31
C GLU A 91 -0.35 -14.25 1.19
N LEU A 92 0.11 -15.49 0.96
CA LEU A 92 1.53 -15.83 0.79
C LEU A 92 2.16 -15.07 -0.38
N PHE A 93 1.58 -15.21 -1.57
CA PHE A 93 2.11 -14.57 -2.78
C PHE A 93 1.93 -13.05 -2.74
N GLY A 94 0.86 -12.54 -2.13
CA GLY A 94 0.67 -11.11 -1.90
C GLY A 94 1.73 -10.52 -0.98
N THR A 95 2.07 -11.22 0.10
CA THR A 95 3.14 -10.80 1.02
C THR A 95 4.50 -10.81 0.31
N ILE A 96 4.83 -11.87 -0.44
CA ILE A 96 6.08 -11.94 -1.22
C ILE A 96 6.17 -10.80 -2.23
N GLN A 97 5.08 -10.50 -2.95
CA GLN A 97 5.05 -9.42 -3.92
C GLN A 97 5.26 -8.04 -3.26
N GLN A 98 4.67 -7.81 -2.09
CA GLN A 98 4.84 -6.59 -1.33
C GLN A 98 6.31 -6.33 -0.98
N PHE A 99 7.00 -7.33 -0.40
CA PHE A 99 8.43 -7.20 -0.05
C PHE A 99 9.35 -7.06 -1.26
N ARG A 100 9.05 -7.72 -2.37
CA ARG A 100 9.77 -7.50 -3.64
C ARG A 100 9.56 -6.11 -4.21
N THR A 101 8.37 -5.56 -4.05
CA THR A 101 8.10 -4.18 -4.47
C THR A 101 8.93 -3.22 -3.61
N LEU A 102 9.03 -3.42 -2.29
CA LEU A 102 9.94 -2.65 -1.43
C LEU A 102 11.40 -2.70 -1.94
N GLN A 103 11.89 -3.90 -2.30
CA GLN A 103 13.24 -4.08 -2.83
C GLN A 103 13.50 -3.24 -4.09
N LYS A 104 12.53 -3.19 -5.02
CA LYS A 104 12.65 -2.41 -6.27
C LYS A 104 12.72 -0.90 -6.05
N HIS A 105 12.28 -0.41 -4.89
CA HIS A 105 12.28 1.02 -4.60
C HIS A 105 13.63 1.56 -4.09
N ASN A 106 14.67 0.72 -4.02
CA ASN A 106 16.05 1.09 -3.65
C ASN A 106 16.12 2.01 -2.42
N LEU A 107 15.42 1.61 -1.35
CA LEU A 107 15.44 2.33 -0.09
C LEU A 107 16.79 2.08 0.60
N GLU A 108 17.38 3.14 1.16
CA GLU A 108 18.66 3.06 1.86
C GLU A 108 18.55 2.19 3.12
N ASP A 109 19.56 1.36 3.41
CA ASP A 109 19.62 0.48 4.60
C ASP A 109 18.44 -0.51 4.80
N ILE A 110 17.57 -0.72 3.80
CA ILE A 110 16.45 -1.68 3.94
C ILE A 110 16.90 -3.14 3.72
N THR A 111 18.02 -3.36 3.02
CA THR A 111 18.49 -4.68 2.59
C THR A 111 18.54 -5.73 3.72
N PRO A 112 19.05 -5.45 4.94
CA PRO A 112 19.08 -6.44 6.01
C PRO A 112 17.70 -6.99 6.39
N ILE A 113 16.66 -6.15 6.35
CA ILE A 113 15.27 -6.54 6.64
C ILE A 113 14.74 -7.44 5.53
N LEU A 114 15.03 -7.10 4.27
CA LEU A 114 14.65 -7.90 3.12
C LEU A 114 15.35 -9.26 3.11
N ASP A 115 16.63 -9.33 3.50
CA ASP A 115 17.39 -10.57 3.59
C ASP A 115 16.84 -11.51 4.67
N ILE A 116 16.30 -10.97 5.78
CA ILE A 116 15.57 -11.77 6.78
C ILE A 116 14.30 -12.36 6.16
N PHE A 117 13.52 -11.54 5.45
CA PHE A 117 12.31 -12.00 4.76
C PHE A 117 12.60 -13.10 3.74
N ASP A 118 13.60 -12.90 2.88
CA ASP A 118 13.98 -13.86 1.86
C ASP A 118 14.45 -15.19 2.45
N ARG A 119 15.08 -15.18 3.63
CA ARG A 119 15.40 -16.40 4.38
C ARG A 119 14.14 -17.15 4.83
N TYR A 120 13.12 -16.46 5.31
CA TYR A 120 11.84 -17.09 5.66
C TYR A 120 11.15 -17.69 4.42
N VAL A 121 11.13 -16.97 3.31
CA VAL A 121 10.59 -17.47 2.03
C VAL A 121 11.37 -18.70 1.56
N ALA A 122 12.70 -18.66 1.58
CA ALA A 122 13.54 -19.78 1.17
C ALA A 122 13.35 -21.01 2.06
N THR A 123 13.21 -20.81 3.38
CA THR A 123 12.96 -21.89 4.34
C THR A 123 11.59 -22.52 4.10
N PHE A 124 10.56 -21.71 3.85
CA PHE A 124 9.22 -22.20 3.54
C PHE A 124 9.19 -22.96 2.20
N LYS A 125 9.85 -22.44 1.16
CA LYS A 125 10.00 -23.13 -0.14
C LYS A 125 10.66 -24.50 -0.01
N LYS A 126 11.73 -24.61 0.80
CA LYS A 126 12.46 -25.87 1.02
C LYS A 126 11.61 -26.99 1.64
N LYS A 127 10.46 -26.67 2.27
CA LYS A 127 9.53 -27.67 2.80
C LYS A 127 8.78 -28.43 1.69
N ASN A 128 8.85 -28.00 0.42
CA ASN A 128 8.31 -28.68 -0.76
C ASN A 128 6.84 -29.11 -0.62
N HIS A 129 6.00 -28.19 -0.12
CA HIS A 129 4.57 -28.44 0.00
C HIS A 129 3.90 -28.47 -1.36
N LYS A 130 2.98 -29.44 -1.55
CA LYS A 130 1.97 -29.38 -2.61
C LYS A 130 1.00 -28.24 -2.29
N LEU A 131 1.21 -27.09 -2.91
CA LEU A 131 0.54 -25.83 -2.55
C LEU A 131 -0.98 -25.91 -2.64
N LEU A 132 -1.51 -26.57 -3.67
CA LEU A 132 -2.95 -26.68 -3.95
C LEU A 132 -3.61 -27.88 -3.24
N ASP A 133 -2.83 -28.77 -2.61
CA ASP A 133 -3.37 -29.89 -1.85
C ASP A 133 -3.91 -29.42 -0.49
N TYR A 134 -5.24 -29.36 -0.40
CA TYR A 134 -5.97 -28.99 0.81
C TYR A 134 -6.16 -30.15 1.79
N SER A 135 -5.76 -31.36 1.44
CA SER A 135 -5.93 -32.55 2.30
C SER A 135 -4.87 -32.63 3.39
N ASN A 136 -3.73 -31.97 3.17
CA ASN A 136 -2.57 -32.01 4.03
C ASN A 136 -2.46 -30.74 4.88
N ASN A 137 -2.62 -30.90 6.20
CA ASN A 137 -2.56 -29.80 7.17
C ASN A 137 -1.14 -29.36 7.54
N THR A 138 -0.08 -30.04 7.09
CA THR A 138 1.32 -29.65 7.38
C THR A 138 1.64 -28.25 6.86
N PHE A 139 1.19 -27.94 5.64
CA PHE A 139 1.28 -26.60 5.08
C PHE A 139 0.65 -25.55 5.99
N ASP A 140 -0.51 -25.84 6.60
CA ASP A 140 -1.21 -24.85 7.42
C ASP A 140 -0.42 -24.52 8.69
N ARG A 141 0.20 -25.52 9.33
CA ARG A 141 1.10 -25.32 10.46
C ARG A 141 2.33 -24.50 10.04
N ASP A 142 2.96 -24.89 8.94
CA ASP A 142 4.17 -24.25 8.45
C ASP A 142 3.90 -22.83 7.94
N PHE A 143 2.68 -22.56 7.46
CA PHE A 143 2.22 -21.23 7.04
C PHE A 143 1.97 -20.31 8.25
N VAL A 144 1.48 -20.84 9.36
CA VAL A 144 1.39 -20.09 10.62
C VAL A 144 2.79 -19.71 11.11
N GLU A 145 3.75 -20.64 11.10
CA GLU A 145 5.15 -20.37 11.44
C GLU A 145 5.77 -19.30 10.53
N PHE A 146 5.54 -19.40 9.21
CA PHE A 146 5.95 -18.38 8.25
C PHE A 146 5.38 -17.00 8.60
N ASN A 147 4.07 -16.91 8.92
CA ASN A 147 3.45 -15.64 9.28
C ASN A 147 4.00 -15.05 10.58
N VAL A 148 4.37 -15.87 11.57
CA VAL A 148 5.06 -15.39 12.77
C VAL A 148 6.41 -14.75 12.41
N GLY A 149 7.18 -15.40 11.53
CA GLY A 149 8.43 -14.84 10.99
C GLY A 149 8.19 -13.53 10.23
N VAL A 150 7.17 -13.47 9.37
CA VAL A 150 6.78 -12.24 8.66
C VAL A 150 6.41 -11.13 9.63
N SER A 151 5.65 -11.40 10.69
CA SER A 151 5.30 -10.38 11.69
C SER A 151 6.52 -9.81 12.42
N SER A 152 7.57 -10.62 12.65
CA SER A 152 8.85 -10.12 13.16
C SER A 152 9.49 -9.14 12.17
N VAL A 153 9.56 -9.51 10.89
CA VAL A 153 10.09 -8.63 9.83
C VAL A 153 9.27 -7.34 9.72
N GLU A 154 7.96 -7.41 9.87
CA GLU A 154 7.09 -6.22 9.85
C GLU A 154 7.34 -5.29 11.03
N THR A 155 7.71 -5.84 12.19
CA THR A 155 8.11 -5.06 13.37
C THR A 155 9.43 -4.33 13.09
N ASP A 156 10.41 -5.02 12.52
CA ASP A 156 11.69 -4.41 12.12
C ASP A 156 11.47 -3.33 11.05
N LEU A 157 10.57 -3.58 10.09
CA LEU A 157 10.17 -2.62 9.07
C LEU A 157 9.48 -1.40 9.68
N GLN A 158 8.65 -1.58 10.70
CA GLN A 158 8.02 -0.47 11.42
C GLN A 158 9.07 0.40 12.11
N HIS A 159 10.04 -0.20 12.81
CA HIS A 159 11.15 0.54 13.43
C HIS A 159 11.99 1.28 12.39
N TYR A 160 12.28 0.65 11.26
CA TYR A 160 12.96 1.29 10.14
C TYR A 160 12.18 2.49 9.61
N ILE A 161 10.86 2.37 9.41
CA ILE A 161 10.01 3.49 9.00
C ILE A 161 10.04 4.58 10.06
N ASP A 162 9.91 4.25 11.33
CA ASP A 162 9.94 5.22 12.43
C ASP A 162 11.22 6.06 12.41
N LYS A 163 12.38 5.41 12.30
CA LYS A 163 13.70 6.06 12.20
C LYS A 163 13.80 7.03 11.02
N ASN A 164 13.25 6.67 9.86
CA ASN A 164 13.24 7.55 8.68
C ASN A 164 12.45 8.85 8.89
N PHE A 165 11.54 8.89 9.86
CA PHE A 165 10.73 10.07 10.20
C PHE A 165 11.13 10.73 11.53
N GLU A 166 12.21 10.30 12.18
CA GLU A 166 12.75 10.96 13.38
C GLU A 166 13.46 12.28 13.04
N VAL A 167 14.26 12.28 11.97
CA VAL A 167 15.00 13.47 11.51
C VAL A 167 14.51 13.86 10.13
N ILE A 168 13.56 14.80 10.09
CA ILE A 168 12.98 15.32 8.84
C ILE A 168 13.84 16.48 8.35
N THR A 169 14.60 16.25 7.27
CA THR A 169 15.41 17.30 6.61
C THR A 169 14.62 18.06 5.54
N SER A 170 13.68 17.39 4.88
CA SER A 170 12.81 17.93 3.83
C SER A 170 11.41 17.34 3.99
N ILE A 171 10.41 18.22 4.16
CA ILE A 171 9.01 17.80 4.32
C ILE A 171 8.49 17.17 3.03
N GLU A 172 8.82 17.75 1.88
CA GLU A 172 8.38 17.21 0.59
C GLU A 172 8.94 15.82 0.32
N ASP A 173 10.23 15.61 0.57
CA ASP A 173 10.84 14.30 0.31
C ASP A 173 10.35 13.25 1.30
N SER A 174 10.13 13.64 2.56
CA SER A 174 9.48 12.80 3.56
C SER A 174 8.04 12.44 3.17
N LEU A 175 7.28 13.38 2.59
CA LEU A 175 5.93 13.11 2.07
C LEU A 175 5.98 12.16 0.87
N LYS A 176 6.94 12.32 -0.05
CA LYS A 176 7.15 11.38 -1.17
C LYS A 176 7.48 9.98 -0.64
N LEU A 177 8.38 9.86 0.34
CA LEU A 177 8.74 8.59 0.96
C LEU A 177 7.53 7.94 1.64
N LEU A 178 6.75 8.73 2.38
CA LEU A 178 5.54 8.25 3.08
C LEU A 178 4.50 7.69 2.09
N ARG A 179 4.30 8.37 0.96
CA ARG A 179 3.41 7.87 -0.11
C ARG A 179 3.93 6.59 -0.73
N LYS A 180 5.23 6.47 -0.97
CA LYS A 180 5.84 5.22 -1.46
C LYS A 180 5.51 4.07 -0.50
N PHE A 181 5.77 4.22 0.80
CA PHE A 181 5.41 3.20 1.79
C PHE A 181 3.92 2.85 1.76
N LYS A 182 3.02 3.84 1.72
CA LYS A 182 1.57 3.58 1.66
C LYS A 182 1.11 2.89 0.38
N SER A 183 1.80 3.11 -0.74
CA SER A 183 1.48 2.46 -2.01
C SER A 183 1.88 0.97 -2.03
N ILE A 184 2.79 0.56 -1.15
CA ILE A 184 3.34 -0.80 -1.10
C ILE A 184 2.73 -1.58 0.07
N LEU A 185 2.65 -0.94 1.24
CA LEU A 185 2.25 -1.56 2.50
C LEU A 185 0.74 -1.48 2.68
N HIS A 186 0.11 -2.66 2.66
CA HIS A 186 -1.35 -2.82 2.69
C HIS A 186 -1.87 -3.47 3.96
N ARG A 187 -1.01 -4.02 4.83
CA ARG A 187 -1.44 -4.59 6.12
C ARG A 187 -1.86 -3.50 7.09
N ASP A 188 -2.95 -3.72 7.80
CA ASP A 188 -3.60 -2.70 8.64
C ASP A 188 -2.68 -2.10 9.70
N ASN A 189 -1.85 -2.92 10.35
CA ASN A 189 -0.92 -2.46 11.39
C ASN A 189 0.08 -1.43 10.84
N LEU A 190 0.73 -1.73 9.71
CA LEU A 190 1.67 -0.83 9.05
C LEU A 190 0.96 0.42 8.52
N ARG A 191 -0.24 0.25 7.95
CA ARG A 191 -1.03 1.36 7.39
C ARG A 191 -1.43 2.38 8.46
N ASN A 192 -1.80 1.92 9.64
CA ASN A 192 -2.12 2.78 10.78
C ASN A 192 -0.88 3.57 11.25
N GLY A 193 0.28 2.90 11.33
CA GLY A 193 1.56 3.56 11.63
C GLY A 193 1.92 4.64 10.60
N LEU A 194 1.72 4.40 9.31
CA LEU A 194 1.98 5.39 8.26
C LEU A 194 1.05 6.61 8.32
N ASN A 195 -0.21 6.42 8.75
CA ASN A 195 -1.15 7.53 8.89
C ASN A 195 -0.74 8.49 10.00
N SER A 196 -0.19 8.00 11.12
CA SER A 196 0.28 8.87 12.20
C SER A 196 1.49 9.72 11.78
N LYS A 197 2.34 9.23 10.85
CA LYS A 197 3.47 10.00 10.31
C LYS A 197 3.04 11.25 9.54
N TYR A 198 1.86 11.25 8.90
CA TYR A 198 1.34 12.48 8.27
C TYR A 198 1.14 13.60 9.29
N SER A 199 0.64 13.29 10.48
CA SER A 199 0.44 14.28 11.54
C SER A 199 1.78 14.84 12.04
N ILE A 200 2.82 14.00 12.15
CA ILE A 200 4.18 14.44 12.50
C ILE A 200 4.74 15.38 11.43
N LEU A 201 4.61 15.02 10.15
CA LEU A 201 5.05 15.87 9.04
C LEU A 201 4.30 17.20 9.00
N PHE A 202 3.00 17.18 9.27
CA PHE A 202 2.18 18.39 9.29
C PHE A 202 2.52 19.31 10.45
N HIS A 203 2.88 18.75 11.61
CA HIS A 203 3.40 19.53 12.74
C HIS A 203 4.73 20.20 12.40
N ASN A 204 5.69 19.45 11.84
CA ASN A 204 6.98 20.00 11.38
C ASN A 204 6.79 21.09 10.31
N TYR A 205 5.82 20.91 9.42
CA TYR A 205 5.43 21.93 8.44
C TYR A 205 4.96 23.23 9.10
N GLY A 206 4.19 23.12 10.19
CA GLY A 206 3.84 24.27 11.02
C GLY A 206 5.05 25.01 11.60
N ILE A 207 6.10 24.28 12.00
CA ILE A 207 7.36 24.87 12.48
C ILE A 207 8.09 25.57 11.33
N GLU A 208 8.18 24.94 10.16
CA GLU A 208 8.81 25.54 8.98
C GLU A 208 8.10 26.83 8.53
N ILE A 209 6.77 26.87 8.58
CA ILE A 209 6.01 28.10 8.30
C ILE A 209 6.43 29.24 9.26
N ASN A 210 6.57 28.96 10.56
CA ASN A 210 7.02 29.98 11.52
C ASN A 210 8.43 30.48 11.19
N GLN A 211 9.35 29.58 10.81
CA GLN A 211 10.71 29.96 10.43
C GLN A 211 10.71 30.84 9.18
N ILE A 212 9.85 30.54 8.20
CA ILE A 212 9.66 31.36 7.00
C ILE A 212 9.06 32.72 7.35
N GLU A 213 8.08 32.78 8.26
CA GLU A 213 7.51 34.03 8.75
C GLU A 213 8.56 34.90 9.46
N ASP A 214 9.38 34.31 10.32
CA ASP A 214 10.50 34.99 10.97
C ASP A 214 11.54 35.49 9.96
N GLN A 215 11.88 34.65 8.97
CA GLN A 215 12.77 35.03 7.87
C GLN A 215 12.23 36.23 7.09
N TYR A 216 10.92 36.21 6.80
CA TYR A 216 10.24 37.32 6.15
C TYR A 216 10.32 38.60 6.99
N GLN A 217 9.95 38.54 8.28
CA GLN A 217 9.95 39.73 9.14
C GLN A 217 11.34 40.36 9.28
N ARG A 218 12.39 39.55 9.37
CA ARG A 218 13.78 40.02 9.48
C ARG A 218 14.26 40.73 8.22
N HIS A 219 13.88 40.25 7.04
CA HIS A 219 14.46 40.70 5.77
C HIS A 219 13.51 41.53 4.89
N LYS A 220 12.25 41.72 5.27
CA LYS A 220 11.26 42.44 4.43
C LYS A 220 11.71 43.83 3.95
N ASN A 221 12.52 44.54 4.75
CA ASN A 221 13.02 45.88 4.41
C ASN A 221 14.27 45.84 3.50
N ASN A 222 15.04 44.75 3.56
CA ASN A 222 16.24 44.55 2.75
C ASN A 222 16.39 43.05 2.43
N PRO A 223 15.62 42.53 1.47
CA PRO A 223 15.60 41.11 1.19
C PRO A 223 16.94 40.64 0.62
N PRO A 224 17.35 39.40 0.89
CA PRO A 224 18.51 38.82 0.23
C PRO A 224 18.21 38.62 -1.27
N ILE A 225 18.93 39.35 -2.12
CA ILE A 225 18.73 39.36 -3.56
C ILE A 225 19.91 38.65 -4.25
N VAL A 226 19.62 37.90 -5.31
CA VAL A 226 20.63 37.26 -6.16
C VAL A 226 21.47 38.33 -6.86
N ARG A 227 22.78 38.11 -7.00
CA ARG A 227 23.69 39.07 -7.66
C ARG A 227 23.16 39.48 -9.03
N ASN A 228 23.28 40.77 -9.34
CA ASN A 228 22.86 41.40 -10.60
C ASN A 228 21.34 41.49 -10.85
N LEU A 229 20.48 41.15 -9.87
CA LEU A 229 19.05 41.47 -9.97
C LEU A 229 18.77 42.90 -9.50
N PRO A 230 17.93 43.66 -10.22
CA PRO A 230 17.40 44.94 -9.74
C PRO A 230 16.63 44.75 -8.43
N THR A 231 16.65 45.76 -7.56
CA THR A 231 16.04 45.69 -6.21
C THR A 231 14.58 45.24 -6.24
N VAL A 232 13.76 45.83 -7.11
CA VAL A 232 12.33 45.49 -7.25
C VAL A 232 12.13 44.02 -7.64
N SER A 233 12.76 43.59 -8.74
CA SER A 233 12.67 42.20 -9.22
C SER A 233 13.25 41.19 -8.23
N GLY A 234 14.31 41.57 -7.52
CA GLY A 234 14.93 40.78 -6.46
C GLY A 234 14.00 40.56 -5.27
N SER A 235 13.38 41.62 -4.76
CA SER A 235 12.39 41.57 -3.66
C SER A 235 11.20 40.69 -4.02
N ILE A 236 10.66 40.84 -5.24
CA ILE A 236 9.55 40.00 -5.73
C ILE A 236 9.97 38.53 -5.82
N THR A 237 11.14 38.25 -6.38
CA THR A 237 11.66 36.88 -6.53
C THR A 237 11.86 36.20 -5.17
N TRP A 238 12.39 36.93 -4.19
CA TRP A 238 12.54 36.45 -2.82
C TRP A 238 11.18 36.12 -2.17
N SER A 239 10.19 37.00 -2.28
CA SER A 239 8.84 36.75 -1.75
C SER A 239 8.20 35.51 -2.38
N ARG A 240 8.28 35.38 -3.71
CA ARG A 240 7.78 34.21 -4.44
C ARG A 240 8.49 32.93 -4.03
N HIS A 241 9.80 32.99 -3.78
CA HIS A 241 10.56 31.84 -3.29
C HIS A 241 10.05 31.38 -1.92
N LEU A 242 9.81 32.31 -0.98
CA LEU A 242 9.20 31.97 0.32
C LEU A 242 7.79 31.40 0.16
N PHE A 243 6.98 31.96 -0.75
CA PHE A 243 5.64 31.45 -1.01
C PHE A 243 5.68 30.03 -1.59
N HIS A 244 6.58 29.75 -2.52
CA HIS A 244 6.72 28.41 -3.10
C HIS A 244 7.11 27.36 -2.05
N ARG A 245 8.00 27.72 -1.11
CA ARG A 245 8.42 26.84 0.00
C ARG A 245 7.28 26.44 0.92
N ILE A 246 6.29 27.31 1.13
CA ILE A 246 5.09 26.94 1.91
C ILE A 246 4.03 26.25 1.05
N SER A 247 3.85 26.63 -0.23
CA SER A 247 2.78 26.06 -1.05
C SER A 247 3.06 24.61 -1.46
N GLY A 248 4.31 24.28 -1.77
CA GLY A 248 4.72 22.94 -2.23
C GLY A 248 4.33 21.80 -1.27
N PRO A 249 4.73 21.84 0.02
CA PRO A 249 4.30 20.86 1.00
C PRO A 249 2.79 20.85 1.24
N MET A 250 2.12 22.01 1.22
CA MET A 250 0.69 22.13 1.49
C MET A 250 -0.16 21.35 0.48
N GLU A 251 0.16 21.44 -0.81
CA GLU A 251 -0.52 20.71 -1.90
C GLU A 251 -0.36 19.20 -1.79
N GLN A 252 0.69 18.78 -1.09
CA GLN A 252 1.06 17.38 -0.95
C GLN A 252 0.34 16.66 0.21
N PHE A 253 -0.20 17.38 1.18
CA PHE A 253 -0.91 16.76 2.30
C PHE A 253 -2.30 16.23 1.91
N PRO A 254 -2.76 15.10 2.50
CA PRO A 254 -4.11 14.58 2.27
C PRO A 254 -5.19 15.58 2.69
N GLN A 255 -6.23 15.72 1.87
CA GLN A 255 -7.34 16.65 2.14
C GLN A 255 -8.07 16.37 3.46
N ASP A 256 -8.20 15.09 3.82
CA ASP A 256 -8.83 14.70 5.08
C ASP A 256 -8.03 15.18 6.29
N LEU A 257 -6.70 15.13 6.22
CA LEU A 257 -5.82 15.65 7.27
C LEU A 257 -5.96 17.16 7.41
N ILE A 258 -5.99 17.89 6.29
CA ILE A 258 -6.11 19.36 6.28
C ILE A 258 -7.42 19.82 6.93
N LYS A 259 -8.51 19.06 6.75
CA LYS A 259 -9.85 19.38 7.29
C LYS A 259 -10.00 19.07 8.78
N GLN A 260 -9.09 18.30 9.38
CA GLN A 260 -9.16 17.95 10.79
C GLN A 260 -9.06 19.19 11.69
N LYS A 261 -9.72 19.13 12.86
CA LYS A 261 -9.75 20.24 13.82
C LYS A 261 -8.35 20.63 14.30
N GLU A 262 -7.49 19.66 14.51
CA GLU A 262 -6.11 19.83 14.98
C GLU A 262 -5.25 20.57 13.94
N SER A 263 -5.48 20.29 12.65
CA SER A 263 -4.77 20.90 11.52
C SER A 263 -5.14 22.38 11.28
N ARG A 264 -6.32 22.83 11.72
CA ARG A 264 -6.85 24.18 11.44
C ARG A 264 -5.89 25.30 11.82
N ARG A 265 -5.13 25.13 12.91
CA ARG A 265 -4.14 26.12 13.35
C ARG A 265 -3.09 26.35 12.27
N PHE A 266 -2.48 25.28 11.76
CA PHE A 266 -1.42 25.34 10.76
C PHE A 266 -1.95 25.86 9.40
N VAL A 267 -3.17 25.47 9.02
CA VAL A 267 -3.83 26.01 7.82
C VAL A 267 -4.03 27.52 7.92
N LYS A 268 -4.47 28.03 9.08
CA LYS A 268 -4.58 29.48 9.31
C LYS A 268 -3.23 30.19 9.22
N MET A 269 -2.17 29.58 9.76
CA MET A 269 -0.82 30.13 9.67
C MET A 269 -0.36 30.21 8.21
N TYR A 270 -0.49 29.12 7.45
CA TYR A 270 -0.22 29.08 6.01
C TYR A 270 -0.96 30.19 5.24
N ASN A 271 -2.26 30.32 5.46
CA ASN A 271 -3.07 31.35 4.79
C ASN A 271 -2.62 32.78 5.16
N ARG A 272 -2.27 33.02 6.43
CA ARG A 272 -1.80 34.32 6.90
C ARG A 272 -0.49 34.73 6.23
N ILE A 273 0.51 33.85 6.26
CA ILE A 273 1.81 34.16 5.64
C ILE A 273 1.67 34.25 4.12
N GLY A 274 0.84 33.39 3.49
CA GLY A 274 0.55 33.45 2.06
C GLY A 274 -0.03 34.79 1.64
N TYR A 275 -1.01 35.31 2.38
CA TYR A 275 -1.58 36.64 2.13
C TYR A 275 -0.56 37.76 2.32
N THR A 276 0.31 37.64 3.32
CA THR A 276 1.35 38.63 3.61
C THR A 276 2.40 38.69 2.48
N LEU A 277 2.88 37.54 2.01
CA LEU A 277 3.82 37.45 0.89
C LEU A 277 3.22 37.96 -0.42
N PHE A 278 1.94 37.65 -0.66
CA PHE A 278 1.20 38.20 -1.80
C PHE A 278 1.08 39.73 -1.74
N SER A 279 0.72 40.27 -0.57
CA SER A 279 0.61 41.72 -0.35
C SER A 279 1.95 42.43 -0.54
N PHE A 280 3.03 41.82 -0.05
CA PHE A 280 4.40 42.32 -0.25
C PHE A 280 4.76 42.41 -1.74
N GLU A 281 4.48 41.35 -2.51
CA GLU A 281 4.71 41.36 -3.96
C GLU A 281 3.89 42.44 -4.67
N TYR A 282 2.63 42.65 -4.25
CA TYR A 282 1.78 43.68 -4.82
C TYR A 282 2.32 45.10 -4.59
N LEU A 283 2.80 45.40 -3.38
CA LEU A 283 3.37 46.71 -3.04
C LEU A 283 4.63 47.06 -3.85
N TRP A 284 5.47 46.07 -4.15
CA TRP A 284 6.69 46.28 -4.97
C TRP A 284 6.42 46.42 -6.47
N ARG A 285 5.21 46.08 -6.94
CA ARG A 285 4.80 46.24 -8.35
C ARG A 285 4.20 47.62 -8.65
N GLN A 286 3.84 48.39 -7.63
CA GLN A 286 3.40 49.79 -7.75
C GLN A 286 4.61 50.73 -7.82
#